data_AF-A0A9P3UHL9-F1
#
_entry.id   AF-A0A9P3UHL9-F1
#
_cell.length_a   1.000
_cell.length_b   1.000
_cell.length_c   1.000
_cell.angle_alpha   90.00
_cell.angle_beta   90.00
_cell.angle_gamma   90.00
#
_symmetry.space_group_name_H-M   'P 1'
#
loop_
_entity.id
_entity.type
_entity.pdbx_description
1 polymer ?
#
loop_
_entity_poly.entity_id
_entity_poly.type
_entity_poly.pdbx_seq_one_letter_code
_entity_poly.pdbx_strand_id
1 'polypeptide(L)'
;MSSYDEDIAPGDIVAVRHGIKGRQEGLVIGSHIDHHGRQIIEVQLDNDVYRVWQPHVTRIRRTISYARPSLQAPNKVRTIERRILW
;
A
#
# COMPACT_ATOMS: atom_id res chain seq x y z
N MET A 1 -23.27 15.80 1.60
CA MET A 1 -22.45 15.89 0.37
C MET A 1 -21.29 14.93 0.50
N SER A 2 -20.92 14.28 -0.61
CA SER A 2 -20.27 12.97 -0.68
C SER A 2 -18.90 12.86 -0.01
N SER A 3 -18.73 11.71 0.65
CA SER A 3 -17.54 11.08 1.21
C SER A 3 -16.29 11.12 0.31
N TYR A 4 -15.25 11.87 0.69
CA TYR A 4 -13.93 11.78 0.04
C TYR A 4 -12.71 11.89 0.99
N ASP A 5 -12.88 11.97 2.32
CA ASP A 5 -11.76 11.78 3.26
C ASP A 5 -11.57 10.31 3.58
N GLU A 6 -11.40 9.57 2.50
CA GLU A 6 -10.98 8.20 2.54
C GLU A 6 -9.45 8.27 2.69
N ASP A 7 -8.94 8.58 3.88
CA ASP A 7 -7.52 8.86 4.16
C ASP A 7 -6.60 7.94 3.34
N ILE A 8 -5.70 8.57 2.59
CA ILE A 8 -4.69 7.85 1.80
C ILE A 8 -3.69 7.28 2.79
N ALA A 9 -3.71 5.96 2.91
CA ALA A 9 -2.90 5.23 3.86
C ALA A 9 -1.72 4.54 3.15
N PRO A 10 -0.63 4.24 3.88
CA PRO A 10 0.40 3.34 3.39
C PRO A 10 -0.21 2.03 2.88
N GLY A 11 0.23 1.59 1.70
CA GLY A 11 -0.26 0.40 1.02
C GLY A 11 -1.29 0.67 -0.08
N ASP A 12 -1.84 1.89 -0.18
CA ASP A 12 -2.75 2.24 -1.27
C ASP A 12 -2.03 2.40 -2.61
N ILE A 13 -2.74 2.14 -3.72
CA ILE A 13 -2.25 2.46 -5.06
C ILE A 13 -2.90 3.79 -5.50
N VAL A 14 -2.03 4.74 -5.83
CA VAL A 14 -2.42 6.09 -6.25
C VAL A 14 -1.92 6.39 -7.65
N ALA A 15 -2.70 7.14 -8.42
CA ALA A 15 -2.21 7.77 -9.64
C ALA A 15 -1.58 9.10 -9.28
N VAL A 16 -0.30 9.23 -9.60
CA VAL A 16 0.44 10.48 -9.57
C VAL A 16 0.50 11.02 -10.99
N ARG A 17 0.16 12.30 -11.16
CA ARG A 17 0.46 13.01 -12.41
C ARG A 17 1.93 13.42 -12.42
N HIS A 18 2.78 12.55 -12.94
CA HIS A 18 4.22 12.74 -13.02
C HIS A 18 4.63 13.43 -14.33
N GLY A 19 4.59 14.76 -14.34
CA GLY A 19 5.17 15.64 -15.36
C GLY A 19 5.20 15.07 -16.79
N ILE A 20 6.41 14.83 -17.31
CA ILE A 20 6.69 14.35 -18.68
C ILE A 20 6.18 12.92 -18.92
N LYS A 21 6.19 12.04 -17.90
CA LYS A 21 5.69 10.65 -18.04
C LYS A 21 4.16 10.55 -17.95
N GLY A 22 3.46 11.65 -17.66
CA GLY A 22 1.99 11.68 -17.59
C GLY A 22 1.45 11.03 -16.30
N ARG A 23 0.34 10.29 -16.42
CA ARG A 23 -0.30 9.63 -15.27
C ARG A 23 0.39 8.29 -15.00
N GLN A 24 0.95 8.15 -13.81
CA GLN A 24 1.67 6.97 -13.37
C GLN A 24 1.04 6.43 -12.09
N GLU A 25 0.94 5.11 -11.98
CA GLU A 25 0.43 4.45 -10.77
C GLU A 25 1.60 4.10 -9.86
N GLY A 26 1.44 4.33 -8.57
CA GLY A 26 2.46 4.06 -7.58
C GLY A 26 1.90 3.65 -6.24
N LEU A 27 2.73 2.97 -5.46
CA LEU A 27 2.38 2.48 -4.13
C LEU A 27 2.65 3.56 -3.09
N VAL A 28 1.68 3.86 -2.24
CA VAL A 28 1.89 4.76 -1.11
C VAL A 28 2.72 4.05 -0.05
N ILE A 29 3.88 4.60 0.26
CA ILE A 29 4.77 4.10 1.33
C ILE A 29 4.49 4.84 2.64
N GLY A 30 4.15 6.12 2.56
CA GLY A 30 4.01 6.97 3.73
C GLY A 30 3.24 8.24 3.45
N SER A 31 2.84 8.92 4.51
CA SER A 31 2.41 10.31 4.44
C SER A 31 2.92 11.05 5.68
N HIS A 32 3.24 12.34 5.50
CA HIS A 32 3.63 13.22 6.59
C HIS A 32 3.17 14.64 6.29
N ILE A 33 3.15 15.48 7.33
CA ILE A 33 2.78 16.90 7.23
C ILE A 33 4.06 17.72 7.27
N ASP A 34 4.22 18.65 6.32
CA ASP A 34 5.35 19.57 6.31
C ASP A 34 5.17 20.70 7.35
N HIS A 35 6.23 21.50 7.54
CA HIS A 35 6.22 22.64 8.46
C HIS A 35 5.22 23.75 8.07
N HIS A 36 4.62 23.68 6.88
CA HIS A 36 3.57 24.57 6.40
C HIS A 36 2.17 23.95 6.53
N GLY A 37 2.04 22.81 7.20
CA GLY A 37 0.75 22.14 7.42
C GLY A 37 0.19 21.42 6.18
N ARG A 38 1.00 21.20 5.14
CA ARG A 38 0.56 20.49 3.92
C ARG A 38 0.87 19.00 4.04
N GLN A 39 -0.09 18.18 3.64
CA GLN A 39 0.10 16.74 3.57
C GLN A 39 0.92 16.35 2.33
N ILE A 40 2.05 15.70 2.58
CA ILE A 40 2.95 15.11 1.58
C ILE A 40 2.79 13.60 1.65
N ILE A 41 2.58 12.99 0.49
CA ILE A 41 2.45 11.55 0.31
C ILE A 41 3.73 11.06 -0.37
N GLU A 42 4.30 10.00 0.18
CA GLU A 42 5.46 9.31 -0.36
C GLU A 42 4.98 8.11 -1.16
N VAL A 43 5.29 8.11 -2.46
CA VAL A 43 4.82 7.14 -3.43
C VAL A 43 6.02 6.48 -4.10
N GLN A 44 6.06 5.16 -4.08
CA GLN A 44 7.01 4.37 -4.85
C GLN A 44 6.56 4.31 -6.31
N LEU A 45 7.42 4.78 -7.21
CA LEU A 45 7.25 4.69 -8.66
C LEU A 45 8.48 4.01 -9.23
N ASP A 46 8.27 2.93 -9.99
CA ASP A 46 9.33 2.08 -10.53
C ASP A 46 10.31 1.64 -9.41
N ASN A 47 11.46 2.30 -9.28
CA ASN A 47 12.49 2.03 -8.26
C ASN A 47 12.77 3.23 -7.33
N ASP A 48 12.08 4.35 -7.51
CA ASP A 48 12.33 5.59 -6.79
C ASP A 48 11.15 6.00 -5.90
N VAL A 49 11.45 6.70 -4.81
CA VAL A 49 10.44 7.26 -3.90
C VAL A 49 10.20 8.71 -4.27
N TYR A 50 8.97 9.01 -4.65
CA TYR A 50 8.52 10.34 -5.01
C TYR A 50 7.66 10.95 -3.92
N ARG A 51 7.89 12.23 -3.64
CA ARG A 51 7.06 13.04 -2.73
C ARG A 51 6.09 13.86 -3.54
N VAL A 52 4.81 13.73 -3.21
CA VAL A 52 3.72 14.39 -3.93
C VAL A 52 2.74 15.02 -2.96
N TRP A 53 2.21 16.17 -3.32
CA TRP A 53 1.23 16.91 -2.52
C TRP A 53 -0.20 16.73 -3.07
N GLN A 54 -1.18 16.99 -2.22
CA GLN A 54 -2.52 16.39 -2.33
C GLN A 54 -3.51 16.83 -3.44
N PRO A 55 -3.29 17.76 -4.39
CA PRO A 55 -4.14 17.82 -5.58
C PRO A 55 -3.57 17.04 -6.77
N HIS A 56 -2.28 16.67 -6.75
CA HIS A 56 -1.64 15.92 -7.84
C HIS A 56 -1.70 14.40 -7.67
N VAL A 57 -2.23 13.95 -6.54
CA VAL A 57 -2.43 12.55 -6.20
C VAL A 57 -3.92 12.26 -6.33
N THR A 58 -4.26 11.39 -7.27
CA THR A 58 -5.62 10.84 -7.38
C THR A 58 -5.57 9.41 -6.86
N ARG A 59 -6.30 9.11 -5.78
CA ARG A 59 -6.41 7.72 -5.31
C ARG A 59 -7.12 6.90 -6.39
N ILE A 60 -6.49 5.83 -6.86
CA ILE A 60 -7.13 4.93 -7.84
C ILE A 60 -7.75 3.76 -7.11
N ARG A 61 -6.98 3.13 -6.20
CA ARG A 61 -7.37 1.85 -5.63
C ARG A 61 -6.77 1.66 -4.24
N ARG A 62 -7.61 1.25 -3.29
CA ARG A 62 -7.14 0.66 -2.03
C ARG A 62 -6.59 -0.73 -2.31
N THR A 63 -5.29 -0.94 -2.12
CA THR A 63 -4.73 -2.30 -2.10
C THR A 63 -4.79 -2.80 -0.68
N ILE A 64 -5.95 -3.33 -0.31
CA ILE A 64 -6.14 -4.03 0.96
C ILE A 64 -5.47 -5.40 0.82
N SER A 65 -4.15 -5.47 0.97
CA SER A 65 -3.45 -6.77 1.05
C SER A 65 -3.59 -7.35 2.45
N TYR A 66 -4.82 -7.61 2.89
CA TYR A 66 -5.04 -8.65 3.91
C TYR A 66 -5.10 -10.00 3.20
N ALA A 67 -3.96 -10.47 2.69
CA ALA A 67 -3.72 -11.90 2.71
C ALA A 67 -3.46 -12.26 4.16
N ARG A 68 -4.50 -12.24 5.00
CA ARG A 68 -4.46 -13.07 6.20
C ARG A 68 -4.23 -14.47 5.63
N PRO A 69 -3.13 -15.18 5.95
CA PRO A 69 -3.16 -16.62 5.80
C PRO A 69 -4.40 -17.02 6.57
N SER A 70 -5.41 -17.50 5.86
CA SER A 70 -6.69 -17.71 6.47
C SER A 70 -6.43 -18.58 7.68
N LEU A 71 -6.84 -18.08 8.83
CA LEU A 71 -7.06 -18.86 10.05
C LEU A 71 -8.20 -19.88 9.83
N GLN A 72 -8.34 -20.37 8.59
CA GLN A 72 -9.39 -21.20 8.02
C GLN A 72 -8.76 -22.33 7.19
N ALA A 73 -7.69 -22.92 7.72
CA ALA A 73 -7.43 -24.34 7.53
C ALA A 73 -6.83 -24.87 8.84
N PRO A 74 -7.65 -25.29 9.82
CA PRO A 74 -7.13 -25.86 11.06
C PRO A 74 -6.39 -27.20 10.88
N ASN A 75 -6.23 -27.72 9.64
CA ASN A 75 -5.86 -29.13 9.41
C ASN A 75 -4.88 -29.37 8.24
N LYS A 76 -3.82 -28.57 8.07
CA LYS A 76 -2.67 -28.98 7.23
C LYS A 76 -1.31 -28.66 7.85
N VAL A 77 -1.16 -28.88 9.15
CA VAL A 77 0.17 -29.17 9.70
C VAL A 77 0.41 -30.66 9.43
N ARG A 78 1.31 -30.98 8.50
CA ARG A 78 1.72 -32.36 8.24
C ARG A 78 2.59 -32.82 9.41
N THR A 79 2.00 -33.47 10.40
CA THR A 79 2.75 -34.13 11.47
C THR A 79 3.54 -35.28 10.86
N ILE A 80 4.87 -35.19 10.85
CA ILE A 80 5.74 -36.28 10.41
C ILE A 80 6.10 -37.08 11.66
N GLU A 81 5.47 -38.24 11.84
CA GLU A 81 5.91 -39.19 12.86
C GLU A 81 7.20 -39.88 12.38
N ARG A 82 8.28 -39.76 13.16
CA ARG A 82 9.52 -40.54 12.99
C ARG A 82 9.52 -41.65 14.03
N ARG A 83 9.50 -42.91 13.58
CA ARG A 83 9.79 -44.07 14.45
C ARG A 83 11.29 -44.36 14.37
N ILE A 84 11.96 -44.26 15.50
CA ILE A 84 13.36 -44.65 15.68
C ILE A 84 13.33 -46.08 16.22
N LEU A 85 13.83 -47.02 15.43
CA LEU A 85 14.15 -48.36 15.90
C LEU A 85 15.64 -48.37 16.21
N TRP A 86 15.95 -48.59 17.48
CA TRP A 86 17.30 -48.81 17.99
C TRP A 86 17.74 -50.23 17.67
#